data_AF-A0A3N7GBQ2-F1
#
_entry.id   AF-A0A3N7GBQ2-F1
#
_cell.length_a   1.000
_cell.length_b   1.000
_cell.length_c   1.000
_cell.angle_alpha   90.00
_cell.angle_beta   90.00
_cell.angle_gamma   90.00
#
_symmetry.space_group_name_H-M   'P 1'
#
loop_
_entity.id
_entity.type
_entity.pdbx_description
1 polymer ?
#
loop_
_entity_poly.entity_id
_entity_poly.type
_entity_poly.pdbx_seq_one_letter_code
_entity_poly.pdbx_strand_id
1 'polypeptide(L)'
;MQKNDVDKLPRGKLSTKGVGGTSPNLSDAKTLDDGAVVPLGKPEEQQGSKVEQTKVICGAISNIVYNVDQIRMRYVVQVNLKFDHLIPLLQDKKYRKNLN
;
A
#
# COMPACT_ATOMS: atom_id res chain seq x y z
N MET A 1 -26.47 8.76 -6.66
CA MET A 1 -25.06 8.40 -6.46
C MET A 1 -24.26 9.12 -7.53
N GLN A 2 -23.48 10.15 -7.18
CA GLN A 2 -22.68 10.90 -8.17
C GLN A 2 -21.54 10.02 -8.70
N LYS A 3 -21.46 9.90 -10.02
CA LYS A 3 -20.36 9.21 -10.72
C LYS A 3 -19.17 10.16 -10.74
N ASN A 4 -18.26 10.01 -9.78
CA ASN A 4 -16.99 10.71 -9.78
C ASN A 4 -15.98 9.82 -10.51
N ASP A 5 -15.72 10.19 -11.77
CA ASP A 5 -14.65 9.64 -12.58
C ASP A 5 -13.31 10.00 -11.90
N VAL A 6 -12.64 9.03 -11.29
CA VAL A 6 -11.47 9.23 -10.41
C VAL A 6 -10.23 9.73 -11.19
N ASP A 7 -10.21 9.51 -12.49
CA ASP A 7 -9.25 10.04 -13.47
C ASP A 7 -9.43 11.54 -13.77
N LYS A 8 -10.58 12.15 -13.39
CA LYS A 8 -10.82 13.59 -13.50
C LYS A 8 -10.42 14.28 -12.20
N LEU A 9 -9.11 14.46 -12.03
CA LEU A 9 -8.56 15.13 -10.87
C LEU A 9 -9.07 16.58 -10.73
N PRO A 10 -9.32 17.05 -9.50
CA PRO A 10 -9.54 18.48 -9.25
C PRO A 10 -8.38 19.31 -9.82
N ARG A 11 -8.69 20.53 -10.30
CA ARG A 11 -7.71 21.42 -10.91
C ARG A 11 -6.48 21.59 -10.01
N GLY A 12 -5.29 21.38 -10.58
CA GLY A 12 -4.01 21.51 -9.87
C GLY A 12 -3.59 20.28 -9.04
N LYS A 13 -4.36 19.19 -9.07
CA LYS A 13 -3.94 17.90 -8.48
C LYS A 13 -3.33 17.00 -9.55
N LEU A 14 -2.31 16.25 -9.16
CA LEU A 14 -1.52 15.38 -10.04
C LEU A 14 -1.57 13.90 -9.65
N SER A 15 -2.29 13.57 -8.57
CA SER A 15 -2.43 12.21 -8.04
C SER A 15 -3.67 12.10 -7.17
N THR A 16 -4.07 10.85 -6.90
CA THR A 16 -5.09 10.51 -5.92
C THR A 16 -4.44 9.76 -4.77
N LYS A 17 -4.75 10.17 -3.53
CA LYS A 17 -4.43 9.40 -2.33
C LYS A 17 -5.71 8.73 -1.83
N GLY A 18 -5.75 7.40 -1.87
CA GLY A 18 -6.75 6.61 -1.16
C GLY A 18 -6.50 6.72 0.34
N VAL A 19 -7.50 7.20 1.08
CA VAL A 19 -7.45 7.28 2.54
C VAL A 19 -7.94 5.96 3.08
N GLY A 20 -7.05 5.19 3.72
CA GLY A 20 -7.38 3.92 4.34
C GLY A 20 -7.44 4.01 5.87
N GLY A 21 -7.76 2.88 6.50
CA GLY A 21 -7.86 2.77 7.96
C GLY A 21 -6.55 3.02 8.71
N THR A 22 -5.42 2.73 8.06
CA THR A 22 -4.08 2.92 8.63
C THR A 22 -3.15 3.70 7.71
N SER A 23 -2.21 4.44 8.30
CA SER A 23 -1.12 5.12 7.59
C SER A 23 0.15 5.07 8.45
N PRO A 24 1.35 5.00 7.85
CA PRO A 24 2.59 5.17 8.61
C PRO A 24 2.65 6.56 9.25
N ASN A 25 3.22 6.63 10.45
CA ASN A 25 3.56 7.90 11.09
C ASN A 25 4.70 8.60 10.32
N LEU A 26 4.46 9.84 9.91
CA LEU A 26 5.44 10.62 9.13
C LEU A 26 6.52 11.27 10.00
N SER A 27 6.38 11.30 11.33
CA SER A 27 7.49 11.71 12.21
C SER A 27 8.69 10.79 12.09
N ASP A 28 8.44 9.52 11.74
CA ASP A 28 9.46 8.49 11.57
C ASP A 28 9.95 8.41 10.11
N ALA A 29 9.49 9.30 9.24
CA ALA A 29 9.88 9.30 7.84
C ALA A 29 11.36 9.68 7.70
N LYS A 30 12.04 9.00 6.77
CA LYS A 30 13.43 9.28 6.44
C LYS A 30 13.53 9.83 5.02
N THR A 31 14.29 10.91 4.86
CA THR A 31 14.62 11.44 3.53
C THR A 31 15.94 10.80 3.06
N LEU A 32 15.96 10.31 1.82
CA LEU A 32 17.16 9.81 1.16
C LEU A 32 18.00 10.95 0.58
N ASP A 33 19.25 10.67 0.23
CA ASP A 33 20.20 11.69 -0.26
C ASP A 33 19.73 12.43 -1.52
N ASP A 34 18.84 11.82 -2.30
CA ASP A 34 18.26 12.41 -3.50
C ASP A 34 16.85 13.02 -3.28
N GLY A 35 16.48 13.24 -2.02
CA GLY A 35 15.27 13.95 -1.61
C GLY A 35 14.00 13.10 -1.55
N ALA A 36 14.04 11.81 -1.88
CA ALA A 36 12.87 10.94 -1.74
C ALA A 36 12.54 10.66 -0.26
N VAL A 37 11.26 10.79 0.12
CA VAL A 37 10.78 10.52 1.48
C VAL A 37 10.29 9.08 1.59
N VAL A 38 10.87 8.32 2.52
CA VAL A 38 10.50 6.93 2.85
C VAL A 38 9.66 6.93 4.13
N PRO A 39 8.37 6.52 4.08
CA PRO A 39 7.52 6.50 5.25
C PRO A 39 7.73 5.21 6.08
N LEU A 40 8.74 5.22 6.95
CA LEU A 40 9.18 4.06 7.73
C LEU A 40 8.35 3.78 8.99
N GLY A 41 7.47 4.70 9.39
CA GLY A 41 6.70 4.59 10.63
C GLY A 41 5.80 3.35 10.68
N LYS A 42 5.52 2.90 11.90
CA LYS A 42 4.54 1.81 12.11
C LYS A 42 3.16 2.23 11.59
N PRO A 43 2.33 1.30 11.11
CA PRO A 43 0.95 1.61 10.75
C PRO A 43 0.18 2.10 11.98
N GLU A 44 -0.37 3.31 11.89
CA GLU A 44 -1.22 3.90 12.93
C GLU A 44 -2.64 4.07 12.41
N GLU A 45 -3.63 3.84 13.28
CA GLU A 45 -5.03 4.07 12.96
C GLU A 45 -5.28 5.53 12.62
N GLN A 46 -5.90 5.75 11.47
CA GLN A 46 -6.33 7.06 11.05
C GLN A 46 -7.67 7.39 11.75
N GLN A 47 -7.80 8.62 12.26
CA GLN A 47 -9.02 9.11 12.88
C GLN A 47 -9.78 10.06 11.94
N GLY A 48 -11.11 10.09 12.08
CA GLY A 48 -11.98 11.05 11.40
C GLY A 48 -13.18 10.41 10.70
N SER A 49 -14.28 11.15 10.60
CA SER A 49 -15.55 10.66 10.08
C SER A 49 -15.48 10.07 8.66
N LYS A 50 -14.60 10.62 7.81
CA LYS A 50 -14.35 10.10 6.44
C LYS A 50 -13.51 8.82 6.43
N VAL A 51 -12.66 8.62 7.43
CA VAL A 51 -11.83 7.41 7.58
C VAL A 51 -12.70 6.24 8.03
N GLU A 52 -13.60 6.46 8.99
CA GLU A 52 -14.52 5.42 9.47
C GLU A 52 -15.39 4.84 8.34
N GLN A 53 -15.81 5.69 7.40
CA GLN A 53 -16.57 5.26 6.21
C GLN A 53 -15.73 4.51 5.16
N THR A 54 -14.41 4.69 5.17
CA THR A 54 -13.48 4.13 4.17
C THR A 54 -12.63 2.98 4.69
N LYS A 55 -12.55 2.78 6.02
CA LYS A 55 -11.87 1.65 6.69
C LYS A 55 -12.30 0.29 6.12
N VAL A 56 -13.59 0.14 5.81
CA VAL A 56 -14.15 -1.09 5.23
C VAL A 56 -13.67 -1.32 3.79
N ILE A 57 -13.34 -0.25 3.07
CA ILE A 57 -13.02 -0.27 1.63
C ILE A 57 -11.51 -0.34 1.42
N CYS A 58 -10.72 0.30 2.27
CA CYS A 58 -9.27 0.41 2.14
C CYS A 58 -8.59 0.30 3.50
N GLY A 59 -7.90 -0.82 3.77
CA GLY A 59 -7.24 -1.05 5.06
C GLY A 59 -6.02 -0.16 5.31
N ALA A 60 -5.31 0.26 4.26
CA ALA A 60 -4.12 1.10 4.32
C ALA A 60 -4.14 2.16 3.22
N ILE A 61 -3.42 3.26 3.39
CA ILE A 61 -3.32 4.31 2.37
C ILE A 61 -2.79 3.78 1.02
N SER A 62 -3.29 4.33 -0.07
CA SER A 62 -2.81 4.04 -1.43
C SER A 62 -2.54 5.33 -2.19
N ASN A 63 -1.61 5.32 -3.13
CA ASN A 63 -1.31 6.47 -3.98
C ASN A 63 -1.40 6.04 -5.45
N ILE A 64 -2.18 6.77 -6.25
CA ILE A 64 -2.38 6.55 -7.68
C ILE A 64 -1.86 7.79 -8.41
N VAL A 65 -0.95 7.59 -9.35
CA VAL A 65 -0.45 8.61 -10.27
C VAL A 65 -0.95 8.30 -11.68
N TYR A 66 -1.14 9.34 -12.49
CA TYR A 66 -1.77 9.22 -13.82
C TYR A 66 -0.79 9.48 -14.97
N ASN A 67 0.42 9.97 -14.68
CA ASN A 67 1.50 10.11 -15.66
C ASN A 67 2.68 9.21 -15.26
N VAL A 68 3.18 8.43 -16.23
CA VAL A 68 4.36 7.57 -16.09
C VAL A 68 5.62 8.36 -15.74
N ASP A 69 5.72 9.63 -16.15
CA ASP A 69 6.85 10.51 -15.84
C ASP A 69 6.96 10.82 -14.33
N GLN A 70 5.91 10.56 -13.55
CA GLN A 70 5.92 10.70 -12.09
C GLN A 70 6.55 9.48 -11.39
N ILE A 71 6.89 8.42 -12.12
CA ILE A 71 7.42 7.16 -11.58
C ILE A 71 8.88 6.99 -11.99
N ARG A 72 9.72 6.65 -11.01
CA ARG A 72 11.09 6.19 -11.23
C ARG A 72 11.35 4.96 -10.37
N MET A 73 11.54 3.80 -11.01
CA MET A 73 11.92 2.57 -10.30
C MET A 73 13.32 2.75 -9.68
N ARG A 74 13.48 2.37 -8.40
CA ARG A 74 14.73 2.58 -7.63
C ARG A 74 15.38 1.29 -7.16
N TYR A 75 14.56 0.34 -6.73
CA TYR A 75 15.02 -0.91 -6.14
C TYR A 75 14.16 -2.06 -6.64
N VAL A 76 14.79 -3.22 -6.79
CA VAL A 76 14.12 -4.52 -6.94
C VAL A 76 14.44 -5.30 -5.69
N VAL A 77 13.42 -5.71 -4.94
CA VAL A 77 13.59 -6.43 -3.68
C VAL A 77 13.17 -7.88 -3.89
N GLN A 78 14.10 -8.82 -3.68
CA GLN A 78 13.79 -10.23 -3.61
C GLN A 78 13.38 -10.59 -2.18
N VAL A 79 12.17 -11.09 -1.99
CA VAL A 79 11.63 -11.46 -0.67
C VAL A 79 11.36 -12.96 -0.65
N ASN A 80 11.78 -13.63 0.43
CA ASN A 80 11.36 -14.99 0.72
C ASN A 80 10.21 -14.97 1.74
N LEU A 81 8.98 -15.22 1.27
CA LEU A 81 7.80 -15.24 2.11
C LEU A 81 7.70 -16.58 2.85
N LYS A 82 7.77 -16.53 4.18
CA LYS A 82 7.57 -17.69 5.05
C LYS A 82 6.16 -17.69 5.60
N PHE A 83 5.48 -18.81 5.47
CA PHE A 83 4.09 -18.97 5.91
C PHE A 83 4.03 -20.07 6.98
N ASP A 84 4.00 -19.66 8.24
CA ASP A 84 4.07 -20.59 9.38
C ASP A 84 2.94 -21.62 9.41
N HIS A 85 1.75 -21.25 8.93
CA HIS A 85 0.59 -22.15 8.84
C HIS A 85 0.61 -23.09 7.62
N LEU A 86 1.42 -22.80 6.60
CA LEU A 86 1.56 -23.65 5.41
C LEU A 86 2.72 -24.63 5.53
N ILE A 87 3.74 -24.32 6.34
CA ILE A 87 4.92 -25.19 6.54
C ILE A 87 4.51 -26.60 7.02
N PRO A 88 3.60 -26.78 8.00
CA PRO A 88 3.12 -28.11 8.38
C PRO A 88 2.31 -28.81 7.26
N LEU A 89 1.53 -28.05 6.48
CA LEU A 89 0.71 -28.61 5.39
C LEU A 89 1.55 -29.07 4.20
N LEU A 90 2.67 -28.39 3.92
CA LEU A 90 3.62 -28.77 2.85
C LEU A 90 4.50 -29.98 3.24
N GLN A 91 4.62 -30.27 4.54
CA GLN A 91 5.27 -31.48 5.05
C GLN A 91 4.35 -32.71 4.97
N ASP A 92 3.03 -32.51 4.91
CA ASP A 92 2.08 -33.57 4.64
C ASP A 92 2.16 -34.00 3.15
N LYS A 93 2.47 -35.29 2.95
CA LYS A 93 2.61 -35.92 1.62
C LYS A 93 1.38 -35.75 0.74
N LYS A 94 0.19 -35.53 1.32
CA LYS A 94 -1.07 -35.29 0.60
C LYS A 94 -1.04 -34.01 -0.24
N TYR A 95 -0.37 -32.94 0.22
CA TYR A 95 -0.39 -31.62 -0.43
C TYR A 95 0.85 -31.36 -1.31
N ARG A 96 1.86 -32.23 -1.24
CA ARG A 96 3.09 -32.12 -2.04
C ARG A 96 2.88 -32.32 -3.56
N LYS A 97 1.77 -32.93 -3.99
CA LYS A 97 1.50 -33.25 -5.41
C LYS A 97 1.20 -32.03 -6.31
N ASN A 98 0.99 -30.84 -5.73
CA ASN A 98 0.57 -29.64 -6.47
C ASN A 98 1.64 -28.54 -6.54
N LEU A 99 2.91 -28.86 -6.22
CA LEU A 99 4.05 -27.97 -6.45
C LEU A 99 4.88 -28.48 -7.63
N ASN A 100 4.47 -28.12 -8.85
CA ASN A 100 5.30 -28.13 -10.06
C ASN A 100 5.10 -26.80 -10.77
#